data_AF-A0AAN8AB44-F1
#
_entry.id   AF-A0AAN8AB44-F1
#
_cell.length_a   1.000
_cell.length_b   1.000
_cell.length_c   1.000
_cell.angle_alpha   90.00
_cell.angle_beta   90.00
_cell.angle_gamma   90.00
#
_symmetry.space_group_name_H-M   'P 1'
#
loop_
_entity.id
_entity.type
_entity.pdbx_description
1 polymer ?
#
loop_
_entity_poly.entity_id
_entity_poly.type
_entity_poly.pdbx_seq_one_letter_code
_entity_poly.pdbx_strand_id
1 'polypeptide(L)'
;MKRAVMFTFVVCCAISALSLAEVGIKPVPAATVSHAEEFSKPDTSTTTTTVTPITKATPAPTTNTTTHATTTTTKKTTTTTKKPTTTTTTKKTTTTTKKTTPAPTTNTTTHAPTTTTKKPTTTTTKKTTTTTKKPTTTTPAPPTPPKPTPNTNLTVGNYSVKDKGSIYLKAQMAVQIRLATPKANGTFIVQPKMTTATGTCSPKYANLNLTFQEGFINFRFNKSDSGVFVDELSFSLYYPLVKDDKKPYTASNKSLRLFPAKIGHSYSCKKESVNMGNGLYLDINQDQVQAYNLTKTDDFGLPEPCAADRPDYRVAIAVGVTLLVLVVVVLVAYLLGRRRKTDGYQSL
;
A
#
# COMPACT_ATOMS: atom_id res chain seq x y z
N MET A 1 -36.09 -40.38 33.85
CA MET A 1 -34.64 -40.32 33.54
C MET A 1 -34.32 -39.92 32.10
N LYS A 2 -34.90 -40.52 31.04
CA LYS A 2 -34.56 -40.19 29.62
C LYS A 2 -34.75 -38.72 29.19
N ARG A 3 -35.68 -37.97 29.79
CA ARG A 3 -35.94 -36.55 29.46
C ARG A 3 -34.95 -35.57 30.12
N ALA A 4 -34.43 -35.90 31.29
CA ALA A 4 -33.40 -35.09 31.95
C ALA A 4 -32.06 -35.20 31.21
N VAL A 5 -31.74 -36.41 30.73
CA VAL A 5 -30.54 -36.70 29.92
C VAL A 5 -30.56 -35.97 28.57
N MET A 6 -31.73 -35.81 27.94
CA MET A 6 -31.87 -35.05 26.69
C MET A 6 -31.70 -33.55 26.87
N PHE A 7 -32.22 -32.97 27.98
CA PHE A 7 -32.00 -31.56 28.28
C PHE A 7 -30.54 -31.26 28.64
N THR A 8 -29.87 -32.13 29.40
CA THR A 8 -28.43 -31.98 29.65
C THR A 8 -27.60 -32.19 28.39
N PHE A 9 -27.99 -33.07 27.46
CA PHE A 9 -27.31 -33.20 26.17
C PHE A 9 -27.47 -31.95 25.28
N VAL A 10 -28.66 -31.35 25.20
CA VAL A 10 -28.87 -30.13 24.40
C VAL A 10 -28.14 -28.93 25.00
N VAL A 11 -28.11 -28.80 26.33
CA VAL A 11 -27.34 -27.75 27.01
C VAL A 11 -25.83 -28.00 26.86
N CYS A 12 -25.34 -29.25 26.97
CA CYS A 12 -23.94 -29.58 26.69
C CYS A 12 -23.57 -29.31 25.23
N CYS A 13 -24.40 -29.68 24.26
CA CYS A 13 -24.12 -29.42 22.84
C CYS A 13 -24.11 -27.92 22.51
N ALA A 14 -24.95 -27.11 23.16
CA ALA A 14 -24.91 -25.65 23.02
C ALA A 14 -23.62 -25.07 23.60
N ILE A 15 -23.15 -25.55 24.76
CA ILE A 15 -21.91 -25.09 25.39
C ILE A 15 -20.67 -25.56 24.60
N SER A 16 -20.67 -26.79 24.06
CA SER A 16 -19.60 -27.31 23.21
C SER A 16 -19.51 -26.60 21.85
N ALA A 17 -20.63 -26.15 21.28
CA ALA A 17 -20.63 -25.38 20.05
C ALA A 17 -20.07 -23.96 20.22
N LEU A 18 -20.26 -23.34 21.40
CA LEU A 18 -19.59 -22.07 21.74
C LEU A 18 -18.08 -22.26 21.92
N SER A 19 -17.65 -23.34 22.57
CA SER A 19 -16.21 -23.61 22.79
C SER A 19 -15.44 -23.97 21.51
N LEU A 20 -16.09 -24.62 20.54
CA LEU A 20 -15.49 -24.94 19.23
C LEU A 20 -15.36 -23.72 18.30
N ALA A 21 -16.16 -22.67 18.49
CA ALA A 21 -16.02 -21.42 17.75
C ALA A 21 -14.78 -20.62 18.15
N GLU A 22 -14.17 -20.93 19.30
CA GLU A 22 -13.06 -20.18 19.88
C GLU A 22 -11.66 -20.71 19.49
N VAL A 23 -11.58 -21.93 18.93
CA VAL A 23 -10.30 -22.59 18.57
C VAL A 23 -9.88 -22.35 17.10
N GLY A 24 -10.66 -21.57 16.36
CA GLY A 24 -10.59 -21.54 14.90
C GLY A 24 -9.88 -20.36 14.23
N ILE A 25 -9.13 -19.47 14.89
CA ILE A 25 -8.38 -18.42 14.18
C ILE A 25 -7.04 -18.14 14.86
N LYS A 26 -5.94 -18.64 14.29
CA LYS A 26 -4.59 -18.10 14.55
C LYS A 26 -4.56 -16.64 14.04
N PRO A 27 -4.28 -15.64 14.88
CA PRO A 27 -4.00 -14.30 14.38
C PRO A 27 -2.65 -14.30 13.67
N VAL A 28 -2.65 -13.93 12.39
CA VAL A 28 -1.45 -13.40 11.72
C VAL A 28 -1.08 -12.11 12.45
N PRO A 29 0.19 -11.87 12.83
CA PRO A 29 0.56 -10.68 13.58
C PRO A 29 0.29 -9.43 12.72
N ALA A 30 -0.73 -8.67 13.12
CA ALA A 30 -0.93 -7.31 12.64
C ALA A 30 0.16 -6.42 13.25
N ALA A 31 0.73 -5.54 12.42
CA ALA A 31 1.66 -4.53 12.86
C ALA A 31 1.04 -3.69 13.99
N THR A 32 1.82 -3.47 15.04
CA THR A 32 1.49 -2.70 16.23
C THR A 32 0.87 -1.35 15.87
N VAL A 33 -0.42 -1.18 16.18
CA VAL A 33 -1.08 0.13 16.26
C VAL A 33 -1.33 0.40 17.74
N SER A 34 -0.52 1.27 18.33
CA SER A 34 -0.77 1.72 19.70
C SER A 34 -1.94 2.70 19.71
N HIS A 35 -2.92 2.43 20.57
CA HIS A 35 -4.00 3.36 20.90
C HIS A 35 -3.46 4.50 21.78
N ALA A 36 -4.05 5.70 21.64
CA ALA A 36 -3.80 6.82 22.53
C ALA A 36 -4.68 6.67 23.78
N GLU A 37 -4.04 6.58 24.96
CA GLU A 37 -4.74 6.71 26.24
C GLU A 37 -4.90 8.19 26.62
N GLU A 38 -6.11 8.49 27.06
CA GLU A 38 -6.61 9.77 27.51
C GLU A 38 -6.23 9.99 28.98
N PHE A 39 -5.61 11.13 29.28
CA PHE A 39 -5.22 11.52 30.63
C PHE A 39 -6.45 11.85 31.48
N SER A 40 -6.57 11.20 32.64
CA SER A 40 -7.29 11.72 33.80
C SER A 40 -6.51 11.45 35.08
N LYS A 41 -6.70 12.37 36.03
CA LYS A 41 -5.80 12.88 37.09
C LYS A 41 -5.59 11.92 38.30
N PRO A 42 -4.68 12.29 39.24
CA PRO A 42 -4.02 11.36 40.16
C PRO A 42 -4.82 11.16 41.45
N ASP A 43 -4.66 10.00 42.07
CA ASP A 43 -4.84 9.87 43.51
C ASP A 43 -3.74 9.02 44.15
N THR A 44 -3.30 9.56 45.27
CA THR A 44 -2.27 9.09 46.18
C THR A 44 -2.73 7.85 46.93
N SER A 45 -1.96 6.76 46.88
CA SER A 45 -1.79 5.90 48.06
C SER A 45 -0.55 5.03 47.94
N THR A 46 0.37 5.27 48.87
CA THR A 46 1.52 4.47 49.29
C THR A 46 1.14 2.99 49.49
N THR A 47 1.93 2.06 48.93
CA THR A 47 2.31 0.82 49.62
C THR A 47 3.66 0.32 49.10
N THR A 48 4.60 0.28 50.02
CA THR A 48 5.95 -0.29 49.94
C THR A 48 5.90 -1.80 49.72
N THR A 49 6.68 -2.35 48.78
CA THR A 49 7.36 -3.63 48.99
C THR A 49 8.66 -3.69 48.19
N THR A 50 9.74 -3.72 48.95
CA THR A 50 11.13 -4.01 48.58
C THR A 50 11.32 -5.50 48.37
N VAL A 51 11.85 -5.97 47.23
CA VAL A 51 12.83 -7.08 47.17
C VAL A 51 13.74 -6.94 45.93
N THR A 52 15.02 -7.16 46.19
CA THR A 52 16.30 -6.96 45.47
C THR A 52 16.52 -7.94 44.28
N PRO A 53 17.49 -7.71 43.37
CA PRO A 53 17.58 -8.32 42.04
C PRO A 53 18.50 -9.55 41.95
N ILE A 54 18.32 -10.37 40.91
CA ILE A 54 19.24 -11.45 40.54
C ILE A 54 19.71 -11.26 39.09
N THR A 55 21.02 -11.37 38.93
CA THR A 55 21.84 -11.15 37.74
C THR A 55 22.16 -12.48 37.04
N LYS A 56 22.37 -12.42 35.71
CA LYS A 56 23.10 -13.38 34.82
C LYS A 56 22.31 -14.66 34.43
N ALA A 57 22.40 -15.22 33.21
CA ALA A 57 23.41 -15.14 32.15
C ALA A 57 22.85 -15.49 30.75
N THR A 58 23.52 -14.95 29.72
CA THR A 58 23.49 -15.34 28.29
C THR A 58 24.16 -16.71 28.07
N PRO A 59 23.74 -17.49 27.06
CA PRO A 59 24.65 -17.75 25.94
C PRO A 59 23.98 -17.66 24.55
N ALA A 60 24.78 -17.25 23.56
CA ALA A 60 24.50 -17.24 22.13
C ALA A 60 24.97 -18.57 21.46
N PRO A 61 25.01 -18.67 20.12
CA PRO A 61 24.02 -19.32 19.28
C PRO A 61 24.51 -20.67 18.70
N THR A 62 23.58 -21.57 18.34
CA THR A 62 23.93 -22.83 17.65
C THR A 62 23.58 -22.75 16.17
N THR A 63 24.64 -22.69 15.36
CA THR A 63 24.69 -23.01 13.94
C THR A 63 24.45 -24.51 13.74
N ASN A 64 23.62 -24.91 12.76
CA ASN A 64 23.75 -26.24 12.17
C ASN A 64 23.52 -26.18 10.65
N THR A 65 24.43 -26.85 9.97
CA THR A 65 24.71 -26.86 8.54
C THR A 65 24.38 -28.24 7.98
N THR A 66 23.78 -28.26 6.78
CA THR A 66 23.80 -29.31 5.74
C THR A 66 23.20 -30.70 6.05
N THR A 67 22.20 -31.10 5.24
CA THR A 67 22.29 -32.36 4.47
C THR A 67 21.44 -32.29 3.20
N HIS A 68 22.09 -32.53 2.05
CA HIS A 68 21.49 -32.82 0.76
C HIS A 68 20.89 -34.22 0.73
N ALA A 69 19.74 -34.40 0.07
CA ALA A 69 19.33 -35.69 -0.48
C ALA A 69 18.73 -35.49 -1.87
N THR A 70 19.46 -35.98 -2.86
CA THR A 70 19.08 -36.15 -4.27
C THR A 70 18.35 -37.48 -4.41
N THR A 71 17.24 -37.54 -5.17
CA THR A 71 16.80 -38.80 -5.79
C THR A 71 16.16 -38.52 -7.14
N THR A 72 16.60 -39.31 -8.12
CA THR A 72 16.36 -39.23 -9.56
C THR A 72 15.24 -40.21 -9.99
N THR A 73 14.63 -39.92 -11.16
CA THR A 73 13.91 -40.86 -12.08
C THR A 73 12.48 -41.27 -11.66
N THR A 74 11.43 -41.17 -12.49
CA THR A 74 11.27 -41.94 -13.74
C THR A 74 10.19 -41.36 -14.67
N LYS A 75 10.50 -41.46 -15.97
CA LYS A 75 9.73 -41.14 -17.19
C LYS A 75 8.55 -42.12 -17.40
N LYS A 76 7.38 -41.63 -17.86
CA LYS A 76 6.43 -42.46 -18.62
C LYS A 76 5.73 -41.65 -19.73
N THR A 77 5.98 -42.10 -20.95
CA THR A 77 5.32 -41.73 -22.22
C THR A 77 4.16 -42.70 -22.46
N THR A 78 3.01 -42.23 -22.99
CA THR A 78 2.16 -43.04 -23.88
C THR A 78 1.36 -42.13 -24.83
N THR A 79 1.08 -42.65 -26.01
CA THR A 79 0.91 -41.98 -27.30
C THR A 79 -0.51 -42.19 -27.87
N THR A 80 -1.00 -41.22 -28.66
CA THR A 80 -1.90 -41.30 -29.86
C THR A 80 -3.31 -41.90 -29.79
N THR A 81 -4.27 -41.22 -30.45
CA THR A 81 -5.02 -41.72 -31.64
C THR A 81 -5.70 -40.56 -32.43
N LYS A 82 -5.58 -40.58 -33.77
CA LYS A 82 -6.19 -39.68 -34.81
C LYS A 82 -7.64 -40.14 -35.13
N LYS A 83 -8.61 -39.39 -35.70
CA LYS A 83 -8.77 -38.81 -37.08
C LYS A 83 -10.31 -38.50 -37.29
N PRO A 84 -10.85 -38.12 -38.50
CA PRO A 84 -10.85 -36.87 -39.31
C PRO A 84 -12.26 -36.16 -39.48
N THR A 85 -12.30 -35.09 -40.31
CA THR A 85 -13.35 -34.70 -41.33
C THR A 85 -14.04 -33.35 -40.99
N THR A 86 -14.34 -32.35 -41.84
CA THR A 86 -14.02 -31.90 -43.22
C THR A 86 -14.59 -30.47 -43.40
N THR A 87 -13.84 -29.61 -44.11
CA THR A 87 -14.18 -28.46 -44.99
C THR A 87 -15.48 -27.64 -44.81
N THR A 88 -15.36 -26.29 -44.79
CA THR A 88 -16.03 -25.38 -45.76
C THR A 88 -15.30 -24.02 -45.84
N THR A 89 -15.06 -23.63 -47.09
CA THR A 89 -14.44 -22.45 -47.68
C THR A 89 -15.22 -21.15 -47.43
N THR A 90 -14.58 -19.97 -47.35
CA THR A 90 -14.82 -18.79 -48.23
C THR A 90 -13.70 -17.75 -48.07
N LYS A 91 -13.37 -17.16 -49.22
CA LYS A 91 -12.20 -16.38 -49.67
C LYS A 91 -12.34 -14.88 -49.40
N LYS A 92 -11.26 -14.19 -49.02
CA LYS A 92 -10.92 -12.86 -49.58
C LYS A 92 -9.42 -12.56 -49.54
N THR A 93 -8.93 -12.20 -50.72
CA THR A 93 -7.58 -11.84 -51.18
C THR A 93 -7.08 -10.50 -50.63
N THR A 94 -5.77 -10.32 -50.39
CA THR A 94 -4.88 -9.30 -51.03
C THR A 94 -3.40 -9.52 -50.67
N THR A 95 -2.63 -9.80 -51.73
CA THR A 95 -1.21 -9.65 -52.09
C THR A 95 -0.13 -9.30 -51.05
N THR A 96 0.92 -10.14 -51.00
CA THR A 96 2.18 -9.96 -50.24
C THR A 96 3.37 -9.86 -51.20
N THR A 97 4.25 -8.88 -51.02
CA THR A 97 5.58 -8.83 -51.68
C THR A 97 6.68 -8.90 -50.63
N LYS A 98 7.56 -9.89 -50.81
CA LYS A 98 8.64 -10.32 -49.90
C LYS A 98 9.88 -9.43 -50.06
N LYS A 99 10.48 -8.95 -48.96
CA LYS A 99 11.82 -8.34 -48.95
C LYS A 99 12.75 -9.15 -48.05
N THR A 100 13.87 -9.55 -48.64
CA THR A 100 14.90 -10.45 -48.08
C THR A 100 16.05 -9.65 -47.47
N THR A 101 16.55 -10.12 -46.34
CA THR A 101 17.78 -9.67 -45.65
C THR A 101 18.97 -10.53 -46.07
N PRO A 102 20.19 -9.97 -46.17
CA PRO A 102 21.35 -10.67 -45.60
C PRO A 102 22.31 -9.78 -44.76
N ALA A 103 23.12 -10.49 -43.98
CA ALA A 103 23.98 -10.13 -42.84
C ALA A 103 25.21 -9.22 -43.15
N PRO A 104 25.92 -8.68 -42.13
CA PRO A 104 27.00 -7.73 -42.31
C PRO A 104 28.38 -8.40 -42.41
N THR A 105 29.23 -7.88 -43.30
CA THR A 105 30.64 -8.24 -43.42
C THR A 105 31.50 -6.98 -43.27
N THR A 106 32.44 -7.04 -42.35
CA THR A 106 33.50 -6.06 -42.09
C THR A 106 34.45 -5.96 -43.27
N ASN A 107 34.94 -4.76 -43.61
CA ASN A 107 36.27 -4.57 -44.20
C ASN A 107 36.78 -3.14 -43.99
N THR A 108 38.05 -3.09 -43.62
CA THR A 108 38.90 -1.94 -43.32
C THR A 108 39.46 -1.31 -44.60
N THR A 109 39.40 0.02 -44.75
CA THR A 109 40.36 0.75 -45.61
C THR A 109 40.63 2.18 -45.14
N THR A 110 41.91 2.43 -44.92
CA THR A 110 42.64 3.69 -44.74
C THR A 110 42.43 4.69 -45.87
N HIS A 111 42.18 5.97 -45.59
CA HIS A 111 42.60 7.10 -46.44
C HIS A 111 42.81 8.40 -45.62
N ALA A 112 43.86 9.12 -46.00
CA ALA A 112 44.47 10.27 -45.34
C ALA A 112 43.64 11.58 -45.41
N PRO A 113 43.82 12.53 -44.48
CA PRO A 113 43.21 13.85 -44.57
C PRO A 113 44.09 14.84 -45.36
N THR A 114 43.49 15.44 -46.39
CA THR A 114 44.06 16.46 -47.27
C THR A 114 44.09 17.82 -46.57
N THR A 115 45.30 18.37 -46.39
CA THR A 115 45.57 19.76 -46.00
C THR A 115 45.17 20.75 -47.08
N THR A 116 44.39 21.78 -46.73
CA THR A 116 44.19 22.97 -47.57
C THR A 116 44.70 24.22 -46.85
N THR A 117 45.76 24.77 -47.44
CA THR A 117 46.44 26.02 -47.09
C THR A 117 45.64 27.22 -47.61
N LYS A 118 45.37 28.22 -46.77
CA LYS A 118 45.12 29.60 -47.21
C LYS A 118 45.97 30.60 -46.42
N LYS A 119 46.73 31.38 -47.20
CA LYS A 119 47.69 32.44 -46.85
C LYS A 119 46.94 33.79 -46.59
N PRO A 120 47.51 34.78 -45.87
CA PRO A 120 46.75 35.71 -45.04
C PRO A 120 46.35 37.02 -45.75
N THR A 121 45.30 37.66 -45.23
CA THR A 121 44.90 39.02 -45.59
C THR A 121 45.10 39.94 -44.39
N THR A 122 46.02 40.89 -44.55
CA THR A 122 46.32 41.97 -43.62
C THR A 122 45.26 43.07 -43.78
N THR A 123 44.62 43.49 -42.70
CA THR A 123 43.88 44.76 -42.68
C THR A 123 44.03 45.43 -41.32
N THR A 124 44.59 46.63 -41.37
CA THR A 124 44.92 47.52 -40.25
C THR A 124 43.68 48.30 -39.82
N THR A 125 43.21 48.15 -38.57
CA THR A 125 42.25 49.11 -37.99
C THR A 125 42.41 49.30 -36.48
N LYS A 126 42.98 50.46 -36.14
CA LYS A 126 42.64 51.39 -35.05
C LYS A 126 42.38 50.85 -33.62
N LYS A 127 43.37 51.10 -32.76
CA LYS A 127 43.30 51.11 -31.30
C LYS A 127 42.10 51.93 -30.81
N THR A 128 41.12 51.25 -30.21
CA THR A 128 40.04 51.88 -29.43
C THR A 128 40.12 51.36 -28.01
N THR A 129 40.42 52.26 -27.09
CA THR A 129 40.48 52.02 -25.64
C THR A 129 39.05 51.88 -25.12
N THR A 130 38.62 50.65 -24.81
CA THR A 130 37.33 50.41 -24.16
C THR A 130 37.58 49.99 -22.72
N THR A 131 37.16 50.85 -21.80
CA THR A 131 37.30 50.73 -20.35
C THR A 131 36.55 49.49 -19.84
N THR A 132 37.28 48.52 -19.29
CA THR A 132 36.74 47.35 -18.61
C THR A 132 35.94 47.77 -17.37
N LYS A 133 34.60 47.73 -17.45
CA LYS A 133 33.77 47.72 -16.23
C LYS A 133 33.87 46.33 -15.59
N LYS A 134 34.38 46.31 -14.36
CA LYS A 134 34.43 45.13 -13.47
C LYS A 134 33.03 44.49 -13.39
N PRO A 135 32.90 43.16 -13.54
CA PRO A 135 31.64 42.48 -13.25
C PRO A 135 31.37 42.60 -11.75
N THR A 136 30.30 43.30 -11.39
CA THR A 136 29.78 43.27 -10.02
C THR A 136 29.05 41.94 -9.86
N THR A 137 29.75 40.95 -9.34
CA THR A 137 29.16 39.68 -8.92
C THR A 137 28.28 39.94 -7.70
N THR A 138 26.97 40.10 -7.92
CA THR A 138 25.98 40.08 -6.85
C THR A 138 25.76 38.63 -6.44
N THR A 139 26.39 38.22 -5.34
CA THR A 139 26.12 36.95 -4.67
C THR A 139 24.63 36.88 -4.29
N PRO A 140 23.88 35.84 -4.68
CA PRO A 140 22.50 35.66 -4.22
C PRO A 140 22.49 35.56 -2.70
N ALA A 141 21.59 36.31 -2.04
CA ALA A 141 21.39 36.19 -0.61
C ALA A 141 21.05 34.72 -0.25
N PRO A 142 21.49 34.21 0.91
CA PRO A 142 21.16 32.87 1.37
C PRO A 142 19.63 32.67 1.37
N PRO A 143 19.11 31.50 0.92
CA PRO A 143 17.68 31.22 0.96
C PRO A 143 17.18 31.38 2.39
N THR A 144 16.18 32.23 2.56
CA THR A 144 15.55 32.48 3.84
C THR A 144 14.90 31.17 4.32
N PRO A 145 15.09 30.76 5.59
CA PRO A 145 14.45 29.56 6.08
C PRO A 145 12.92 29.67 5.95
N PRO A 146 12.23 28.62 5.50
CA PRO A 146 10.79 28.65 5.28
C PRO A 146 10.10 28.95 6.61
N LYS A 147 9.34 30.04 6.63
CA LYS A 147 8.51 30.44 7.77
C LYS A 147 7.39 29.40 7.94
N PRO A 148 6.97 29.06 9.18
CA PRO A 148 5.81 28.20 9.38
C PRO A 148 4.60 28.77 8.62
N THR A 149 4.01 27.93 7.77
CA THR A 149 2.88 28.25 6.89
C THR A 149 1.66 28.56 7.77
N PRO A 150 0.79 29.52 7.40
CA PRO A 150 -0.43 29.84 8.14
C PRO A 150 -1.32 28.61 8.37
N ASN A 151 -2.27 28.72 9.31
CA ASN A 151 -3.14 27.62 9.70
C ASN A 151 -3.82 27.03 8.44
N THR A 152 -3.42 25.81 8.09
CA THR A 152 -3.77 25.17 6.83
C THR A 152 -4.83 24.12 7.10
N ASN A 153 -5.92 24.11 6.33
CA ASN A 153 -6.95 23.07 6.45
C ASN A 153 -6.54 21.82 5.66
N LEU A 154 -6.64 20.64 6.28
CA LEU A 154 -6.44 19.35 5.64
C LEU A 154 -7.51 19.12 4.56
N THR A 155 -7.12 19.27 3.30
CA THR A 155 -8.04 19.24 2.15
C THR A 155 -7.69 18.10 1.19
N VAL A 156 -8.70 17.42 0.64
CA VAL A 156 -8.51 16.36 -0.35
C VAL A 156 -8.01 16.95 -1.67
N GLY A 157 -6.88 16.44 -2.15
CA GLY A 157 -6.35 16.74 -3.47
C GLY A 157 -6.77 15.71 -4.50
N ASN A 158 -6.90 16.16 -5.76
CA ASN A 158 -7.13 15.29 -6.92
C ASN A 158 -5.84 15.21 -7.74
N TYR A 159 -5.20 14.05 -7.74
CA TYR A 159 -3.93 13.81 -8.41
C TYR A 159 -4.11 12.78 -9.52
N SER A 160 -3.54 13.05 -10.69
CA SER A 160 -3.59 12.14 -11.83
C SER A 160 -2.27 12.10 -12.57
N VAL A 161 -1.81 10.91 -12.93
CA VAL A 161 -0.66 10.69 -13.81
C VAL A 161 -1.17 10.16 -15.14
N LYS A 162 -0.75 10.81 -16.23
CA LYS A 162 -1.08 10.42 -17.59
C LYS A 162 0.13 9.79 -18.28
N ASP A 163 -0.10 8.73 -19.03
CA ASP A 163 0.86 8.17 -19.98
C ASP A 163 0.23 8.12 -21.37
N LYS A 164 0.93 8.68 -22.37
CA LYS A 164 0.47 8.76 -23.78
C LYS A 164 -0.98 9.25 -23.95
N GLY A 165 -1.40 10.19 -23.09
CA GLY A 165 -2.73 10.81 -23.12
C GLY A 165 -3.83 10.08 -22.34
N SER A 166 -3.57 8.88 -21.80
CA SER A 166 -4.52 8.15 -20.95
C SER A 166 -4.14 8.25 -19.47
N ILE A 167 -5.11 8.37 -18.56
CA ILE A 167 -4.82 8.33 -17.13
C ILE A 167 -4.41 6.91 -16.74
N TYR A 168 -3.29 6.79 -16.04
CA TYR A 168 -2.75 5.52 -15.59
C TYR A 168 -2.79 5.36 -14.08
N LEU A 169 -2.83 6.48 -13.36
CA LEU A 169 -2.92 6.54 -11.91
C LEU A 169 -3.79 7.73 -11.55
N LYS A 170 -4.76 7.51 -10.67
CA LYS A 170 -5.62 8.53 -10.09
C LYS A 170 -5.61 8.35 -8.57
N ALA A 171 -5.48 9.45 -7.84
CA ALA A 171 -5.52 9.44 -6.39
C ALA A 171 -6.28 10.67 -5.90
N GLN A 172 -7.27 10.43 -5.06
CA GLN A 172 -7.91 11.43 -4.23
C GLN A 172 -7.45 11.18 -2.82
N MET A 173 -6.82 12.16 -2.16
CA MET A 173 -6.40 12.02 -0.76
C MET A 173 -6.02 13.37 -0.16
N ALA A 174 -6.26 13.53 1.14
CA ALA A 174 -5.67 14.59 1.94
C ALA A 174 -4.46 14.01 2.68
N VAL A 175 -3.31 14.70 2.61
CA VAL A 175 -2.03 14.15 3.09
C VAL A 175 -1.35 15.13 4.03
N GLN A 176 -0.80 14.63 5.12
CA GLN A 176 0.03 15.40 6.04
C GLN A 176 1.24 14.59 6.51
N ILE A 177 2.35 15.29 6.73
CA ILE A 177 3.56 14.74 7.33
C ILE A 177 3.58 15.16 8.79
N ARG A 178 3.69 14.19 9.70
CA ARG A 178 3.69 14.44 11.14
C ARG A 178 4.99 13.96 11.76
N LEU A 179 5.60 14.82 12.56
CA LEU A 179 6.65 14.46 13.50
C LEU A 179 5.99 14.23 14.86
N ALA A 180 6.19 13.05 15.43
CA ALA A 180 5.72 12.68 16.75
C ALA A 180 6.83 11.93 17.50
N THR A 181 7.51 12.65 18.40
CA THR A 181 8.54 12.11 19.29
C THR A 181 8.29 12.60 20.72
N PRO A 182 8.84 11.95 21.75
CA PRO A 182 8.70 12.42 23.13
C PRO A 182 9.19 13.85 23.37
N LYS A 183 10.07 14.37 22.50
CA LYS A 183 10.72 15.68 22.65
C LYS A 183 10.17 16.75 21.69
N ALA A 184 9.47 16.34 20.64
CA ALA A 184 9.08 17.22 19.55
C ALA A 184 7.86 16.68 18.82
N ASN A 185 6.91 17.58 18.55
CA ASN A 185 5.73 17.32 17.75
C ASN A 185 5.57 18.45 16.73
N GLY A 186 5.20 18.08 15.51
CA GLY A 186 4.94 19.04 14.43
C GLY A 186 4.14 18.40 13.32
N THR A 187 3.43 19.21 12.53
CA THR A 187 2.68 18.72 11.38
C THR A 187 2.81 19.69 10.22
N PHE A 188 2.99 19.14 9.03
CA PHE A 188 2.95 19.85 7.77
C PHE A 188 1.83 19.26 6.92
N ILE A 189 0.89 20.11 6.50
CA ILE A 189 -0.26 19.71 5.69
C ILE A 189 0.06 20.01 4.23
N VAL A 190 -0.05 19.00 3.36
CA VAL A 190 0.18 19.17 1.92
C VAL A 190 -1.00 19.91 1.32
N GLN A 191 -0.72 21.00 0.61
CA GLN A 191 -1.74 21.83 -0.02
C GLN A 191 -1.97 21.43 -1.48
N PRO A 192 -3.12 20.84 -1.85
CA PRO A 192 -3.34 20.34 -3.21
C PRO A 192 -3.19 21.41 -4.29
N LYS A 193 -3.64 22.64 -4.01
CA LYS A 193 -3.55 23.78 -4.95
C LYS A 193 -2.10 24.24 -5.22
N MET A 194 -1.18 23.92 -4.33
CA MET A 194 0.25 24.26 -4.40
C MET A 194 1.12 23.02 -4.65
N THR A 195 0.50 21.89 -5.00
CA THR A 195 1.17 20.60 -5.19
C THR A 195 1.01 20.14 -6.63
N THR A 196 2.12 19.78 -7.27
CA THR A 196 2.12 19.22 -8.61
C THR A 196 2.27 17.70 -8.52
N ALA A 197 1.33 16.98 -9.14
CA ALA A 197 1.44 15.53 -9.31
C ALA A 197 2.19 15.19 -10.60
N THR A 198 3.25 14.42 -10.48
CA THR A 198 4.02 13.87 -11.60
C THR A 198 4.17 12.36 -11.42
N GLY A 199 4.58 11.66 -12.47
CA GLY A 199 4.73 10.22 -12.36
C GLY A 199 5.17 9.57 -13.65
N THR A 200 5.57 8.32 -13.54
CA THR A 200 5.89 7.47 -14.68
C THR A 200 5.14 6.17 -14.55
N CYS A 201 4.83 5.56 -15.68
CA CYS A 201 4.04 4.35 -15.74
C CYS A 201 4.72 3.35 -16.64
N SER A 202 4.95 2.16 -16.11
CA SER A 202 5.52 1.02 -16.80
C SER A 202 4.63 -0.21 -16.55
N PRO A 203 4.77 -1.28 -17.34
CA PRO A 203 3.92 -2.46 -17.20
C PRO A 203 3.90 -3.08 -15.80
N LYS A 204 4.99 -2.91 -15.02
CA LYS A 204 5.16 -3.49 -13.68
C LYS A 204 5.16 -2.45 -12.54
N TYR A 205 5.64 -1.23 -12.79
CA TYR A 205 5.72 -0.18 -11.78
C TYR A 205 5.12 1.13 -12.25
N ALA A 206 4.49 1.86 -11.34
CA ALA A 206 4.05 3.23 -11.56
C ALA A 206 4.45 4.09 -10.37
N ASN A 207 4.75 5.36 -10.59
CA ASN A 207 5.07 6.29 -9.51
C ASN A 207 4.08 7.45 -9.50
N LEU A 208 3.69 7.87 -8.30
CA LEU A 208 3.05 9.15 -8.05
C LEU A 208 4.00 9.98 -7.20
N ASN A 209 4.49 11.08 -7.75
CA ASN A 209 5.33 12.04 -7.04
C ASN A 209 4.56 13.35 -6.86
N LEU A 210 4.25 13.67 -5.62
CA LEU A 210 3.63 14.93 -5.20
C LEU A 210 4.74 15.92 -4.82
N THR A 211 4.91 16.97 -5.62
CA THR A 211 5.95 17.98 -5.40
C THR A 211 5.33 19.31 -4.98
N PHE A 212 5.82 19.88 -3.89
CA PHE A 212 5.41 21.17 -3.35
C PHE A 212 6.65 21.99 -2.97
N GLN A 213 6.48 23.26 -2.56
CA GLN A 213 7.60 24.17 -2.34
C GLN A 213 8.61 23.65 -1.29
N GLU A 214 8.09 23.04 -0.23
CA GLU A 214 8.87 22.55 0.91
C GLU A 214 9.48 21.17 0.67
N GLY A 215 9.09 20.44 -0.39
CA GLY A 215 9.53 19.06 -0.55
C GLY A 215 8.75 18.21 -1.54
N PHE A 216 8.81 16.89 -1.34
CA PHE A 216 8.11 15.92 -2.17
C PHE A 216 7.69 14.67 -1.39
N ILE A 217 6.69 13.97 -1.91
CA ILE A 217 6.26 12.63 -1.47
C ILE A 217 6.15 11.73 -2.71
N ASN A 218 6.85 10.60 -2.71
CA ASN A 218 6.86 9.64 -3.80
C ASN A 218 6.26 8.30 -3.37
N PHE A 219 5.22 7.87 -4.08
CA PHE A 219 4.57 6.57 -3.93
C PHE A 219 4.93 5.70 -5.13
N ARG A 220 5.59 4.56 -4.89
CA ARG A 220 5.89 3.57 -5.92
C ARG A 220 4.90 2.41 -5.83
N PHE A 221 4.08 2.29 -6.86
CA PHE A 221 3.13 1.21 -7.06
C PHE A 221 3.81 0.03 -7.76
N ASN A 222 3.62 -1.15 -7.21
CA ASN A 222 4.04 -2.43 -7.75
C ASN A 222 2.80 -3.20 -8.21
N LYS A 223 2.81 -3.60 -9.48
CA LYS A 223 1.79 -4.46 -10.06
C LYS A 223 2.26 -5.92 -10.02
N SER A 224 1.45 -6.73 -9.36
CA SER A 224 1.61 -8.19 -9.27
C SER A 224 0.39 -8.89 -9.88
N ASP A 225 0.46 -10.22 -9.99
CA ASP A 225 -0.70 -11.04 -10.41
C ASP A 225 -1.86 -10.95 -9.39
N SER A 226 -1.55 -10.65 -8.13
CA SER A 226 -2.53 -10.54 -7.04
C SER A 226 -3.20 -9.17 -6.93
N GLY A 227 -2.77 -8.18 -7.72
CA GLY A 227 -3.23 -6.80 -7.63
C GLY A 227 -2.08 -5.79 -7.63
N VAL A 228 -2.42 -4.56 -7.28
CA VAL A 228 -1.53 -3.40 -7.24
C VAL A 228 -1.47 -2.88 -5.80
N PHE A 229 -0.29 -2.46 -5.37
CA PHE A 229 -0.07 -1.84 -4.06
C PHE A 229 1.17 -0.96 -4.09
N VAL A 230 1.30 -0.02 -3.16
CA VAL A 230 2.51 0.76 -2.94
C VAL A 230 3.49 -0.06 -2.11
N ASP A 231 4.67 -0.34 -2.68
CA ASP A 231 5.73 -1.13 -2.04
C ASP A 231 6.90 -0.27 -1.53
N GLU A 232 7.05 0.93 -2.08
CA GLU A 232 7.99 1.94 -1.61
C GLU A 232 7.32 3.30 -1.48
N LEU A 233 7.55 3.92 -0.34
CA LEU A 233 7.14 5.29 -0.02
C LEU A 233 8.37 6.06 0.44
N SER A 234 8.52 7.29 -0.03
CA SER A 234 9.56 8.19 0.46
C SER A 234 9.09 9.63 0.43
N PHE A 235 9.64 10.44 1.32
CA PHE A 235 9.44 11.88 1.28
C PHE A 235 10.67 12.62 1.78
N SER A 236 10.75 13.89 1.38
CA SER A 236 11.69 14.87 1.93
C SER A 236 10.92 16.15 2.20
N LEU A 237 11.08 16.72 3.39
CA LEU A 237 10.39 17.93 3.82
C LEU A 237 11.38 18.91 4.46
N TYR A 238 11.56 20.06 3.83
CA TYR A 238 12.31 21.19 4.35
C TYR A 238 11.33 22.21 4.96
N TYR A 239 10.97 21.98 6.22
CA TYR A 239 9.99 22.81 6.95
C TYR A 239 10.27 22.75 8.45
N PRO A 240 10.21 23.87 9.21
CA PRO A 240 10.53 23.87 10.64
C PRO A 240 9.40 23.25 11.48
N LEU A 241 9.30 21.92 11.49
CA LEU A 241 8.39 21.18 12.38
C LEU A 241 8.77 21.38 13.85
N VAL A 242 10.04 21.69 14.13
CA VAL A 242 10.57 22.08 15.43
C VAL A 242 11.27 23.42 15.27
N LYS A 243 11.19 24.28 16.31
CA LYS A 243 11.90 25.56 16.33
C LYS A 243 13.39 25.34 16.09
N ASP A 244 13.97 26.19 15.23
CA ASP A 244 15.40 26.22 14.89
C ASP A 244 15.97 24.99 14.18
N ASP A 245 15.13 24.05 13.74
CA ASP A 245 15.60 22.95 12.89
C ASP A 245 15.78 23.43 11.45
N LYS A 246 16.99 23.24 10.92
CA LYS A 246 17.40 23.66 9.57
C LYS A 246 17.69 22.47 8.67
N LYS A 247 17.41 21.24 9.11
CA LYS A 247 17.62 20.02 8.32
C LYS A 247 16.30 19.56 7.70
N PRO A 248 16.33 18.96 6.50
CA PRO A 248 15.15 18.34 5.94
C PRO A 248 14.80 17.06 6.72
N TYR A 249 13.50 16.85 6.94
CA TYR A 249 12.97 15.58 7.41
C TYR A 249 12.84 14.64 6.22
N THR A 250 13.62 13.56 6.21
CA THR A 250 13.60 12.57 5.14
C THR A 250 13.20 11.21 5.70
N ALA A 251 12.41 10.47 4.94
CA ALA A 251 12.07 9.11 5.27
C ALA A 251 11.86 8.27 4.01
N SER A 252 12.19 6.99 4.10
CA SER A 252 11.98 6.01 3.03
C SER A 252 11.68 4.66 3.65
N ASN A 253 10.64 4.01 3.15
CA ASN A 253 10.27 2.66 3.56
C ASN A 253 9.94 1.84 2.30
N LYS A 254 10.65 0.73 2.12
CA LYS A 254 10.60 -0.15 0.93
C LYS A 254 9.97 -1.52 1.23
N SER A 255 9.33 -1.65 2.39
CA SER A 255 8.72 -2.90 2.86
C SER A 255 7.26 -2.68 3.24
N LEU A 256 6.61 -1.76 2.53
CA LEU A 256 5.21 -1.40 2.73
C LEU A 256 4.31 -2.22 1.82
N ARG A 257 3.03 -2.31 2.19
CA ARG A 257 1.96 -2.75 1.32
C ARG A 257 0.77 -1.81 1.48
N LEU A 258 0.95 -0.58 1.04
CA LEU A 258 -0.04 0.49 1.17
C LEU A 258 -0.98 0.51 -0.05
N PHE A 259 -2.23 0.89 0.14
CA PHE A 259 -3.26 0.95 -0.93
C PHE A 259 -3.43 -0.35 -1.76
N PRO A 260 -3.55 -1.53 -1.14
CA PRO A 260 -3.74 -2.77 -1.89
C PRO A 260 -5.11 -2.79 -2.57
N ALA A 261 -5.13 -2.96 -3.89
CA ALA A 261 -6.35 -3.13 -4.68
C ALA A 261 -6.15 -4.14 -5.81
N LYS A 262 -7.23 -4.82 -6.23
CA LYS A 262 -7.22 -5.59 -7.47
C LYS A 262 -7.05 -4.69 -8.69
N ILE A 263 -6.51 -5.24 -9.78
CA ILE A 263 -6.40 -4.49 -11.04
C ILE A 263 -7.81 -4.11 -11.52
N GLY A 264 -8.01 -2.81 -11.82
CA GLY A 264 -9.30 -2.26 -12.23
C GLY A 264 -10.23 -1.88 -11.08
N HIS A 265 -9.82 -2.10 -9.83
CA HIS A 265 -10.50 -1.62 -8.63
C HIS A 265 -9.76 -0.41 -8.06
N SER A 266 -10.42 0.35 -7.20
CA SER A 266 -9.79 1.41 -6.40
C SER A 266 -9.64 0.95 -4.96
N TYR A 267 -8.57 1.36 -4.28
CA TYR A 267 -8.49 1.29 -2.82
C TYR A 267 -9.26 2.48 -2.24
N SER A 268 -9.90 2.33 -1.08
CA SER A 268 -10.48 3.45 -0.35
C SER A 268 -10.32 3.31 1.16
N CYS A 269 -9.94 4.39 1.84
CA CYS A 269 -9.90 4.45 3.29
C CYS A 269 -10.26 5.87 3.81
N LYS A 270 -10.89 5.94 4.98
CA LYS A 270 -11.21 7.22 5.62
C LYS A 270 -9.99 7.86 6.26
N LYS A 271 -9.13 7.04 6.87
CA LYS A 271 -7.94 7.48 7.60
C LYS A 271 -6.94 6.34 7.74
N GLU A 272 -5.70 6.61 7.37
CA GLU A 272 -4.58 5.69 7.50
C GLU A 272 -3.33 6.48 7.92
N SER A 273 -2.47 5.88 8.75
CA SER A 273 -1.22 6.50 9.19
C SER A 273 -0.08 5.52 8.98
N VAL A 274 0.92 5.95 8.21
CA VAL A 274 2.07 5.12 7.85
C VAL A 274 3.27 5.57 8.68
N ASN A 275 3.83 4.66 9.47
CA ASN A 275 5.07 4.90 10.21
C ASN A 275 6.27 4.83 9.25
N MET A 276 7.01 5.93 9.17
CA MET A 276 8.15 6.11 8.27
C MET A 276 9.50 6.05 9.00
N GLY A 277 9.49 5.82 10.32
CA GLY A 277 10.67 5.75 11.17
C GLY A 277 11.03 7.10 11.80
N ASN A 278 11.85 7.08 12.85
CA ASN A 278 12.36 8.29 13.54
C ASN A 278 11.27 9.27 14.03
N GLY A 279 10.08 8.74 14.38
CA GLY A 279 8.93 9.56 14.77
C GLY A 279 8.25 10.29 13.62
N LEU A 280 8.63 10.02 12.36
CA LEU A 280 7.96 10.55 11.19
C LEU A 280 6.84 9.64 10.73
N TYR A 281 5.70 10.26 10.42
CA TYR A 281 4.50 9.59 9.95
C TYR A 281 3.97 10.30 8.70
N LEU A 282 3.39 9.53 7.79
CA LEU A 282 2.55 10.04 6.73
C LEU A 282 1.10 9.70 7.08
N ASP A 283 0.31 10.71 7.45
CA ASP A 283 -1.12 10.52 7.67
C ASP A 283 -1.87 10.85 6.37
N ILE A 284 -2.79 9.97 6.01
CA ILE A 284 -3.56 10.01 4.77
C ILE A 284 -5.04 9.90 5.15
N ASN A 285 -5.84 10.84 4.66
CA ASN A 285 -7.26 10.94 4.98
C ASN A 285 -8.11 10.97 3.70
N GLN A 286 -9.30 10.38 3.79
CA GLN A 286 -10.30 10.35 2.73
C GLN A 286 -9.69 9.92 1.39
N ASP A 287 -8.94 8.83 1.41
CA ASP A 287 -8.24 8.37 0.24
C ASP A 287 -9.11 7.46 -0.64
N GLN A 288 -8.95 7.66 -1.94
CA GLN A 288 -9.37 6.75 -2.98
C GLN A 288 -8.28 6.73 -4.05
N VAL A 289 -7.65 5.57 -4.24
CA VAL A 289 -6.45 5.44 -5.07
C VAL A 289 -6.58 4.29 -6.03
N GLN A 290 -6.24 4.52 -7.30
CA GLN A 290 -6.19 3.48 -8.31
C GLN A 290 -5.00 3.70 -9.23
N ALA A 291 -4.27 2.63 -9.47
CA ALA A 291 -3.24 2.57 -10.48
C ALA A 291 -3.54 1.39 -11.41
N TYR A 292 -3.24 1.58 -12.70
CA TYR A 292 -3.53 0.64 -13.79
C TYR A 292 -5.03 0.45 -14.07
N ASN A 293 -5.35 0.21 -15.35
CA ASN A 293 -6.67 -0.20 -15.81
C ASN A 293 -7.80 0.75 -15.34
N LEU A 294 -7.62 2.06 -15.53
CA LEU A 294 -8.72 3.01 -15.43
C LEU A 294 -9.58 2.88 -16.68
N THR A 295 -10.90 2.89 -16.52
CA THR A 295 -11.85 2.80 -17.63
C THR A 295 -11.77 4.06 -18.50
N LYS A 296 -12.29 4.00 -19.73
CA LYS A 296 -12.26 5.13 -20.69
C LYS A 296 -12.91 6.42 -20.20
N THR A 297 -13.70 6.37 -19.12
CA THR A 297 -14.29 7.54 -18.46
C THR A 297 -13.33 8.24 -17.50
N ASP A 298 -12.09 7.77 -17.37
CA ASP A 298 -11.08 8.34 -16.46
C ASP A 298 -11.52 8.33 -14.97
N ASP A 299 -12.47 7.46 -14.63
CA ASP A 299 -13.06 7.31 -13.29
C ASP A 299 -12.46 6.15 -12.50
N PHE A 300 -12.69 6.17 -11.19
CA PHE A 300 -12.35 5.06 -10.32
C PHE A 300 -13.22 3.84 -10.65
N GLY A 301 -12.61 2.67 -10.61
CA GLY A 301 -13.29 1.40 -10.55
C GLY A 301 -13.83 1.12 -9.15
N LEU A 302 -14.38 -0.08 -8.96
CA LEU A 302 -15.05 -0.49 -7.72
C LEU A 302 -14.14 -0.31 -6.50
N PRO A 303 -14.56 0.44 -5.45
CA PRO A 303 -13.75 0.65 -4.27
C PRO A 303 -13.65 -0.59 -3.39
N GLU A 304 -12.44 -0.95 -2.99
CA GLU A 304 -12.10 -1.96 -1.98
C GLU A 304 -11.72 -1.22 -0.67
N PRO A 305 -12.55 -1.33 0.38
CA PRO A 305 -12.29 -0.62 1.63
C PRO A 305 -11.12 -1.22 2.39
N CYS A 306 -10.36 -0.35 3.06
CA CYS A 306 -9.33 -0.71 4.01
C CYS A 306 -9.88 -1.52 5.19
N ALA A 307 -9.01 -2.25 5.90
CA ALA A 307 -9.43 -3.11 7.00
C ALA A 307 -10.17 -2.33 8.13
N ALA A 308 -9.76 -1.08 8.38
CA ALA A 308 -10.36 -0.22 9.39
C ALA A 308 -11.79 0.24 9.04
N ASP A 309 -12.11 0.34 7.75
CA ASP A 309 -13.44 0.76 7.28
C ASP A 309 -14.38 -0.41 7.01
N ARG A 310 -13.93 -1.66 7.19
CA ARG A 310 -14.79 -2.82 7.02
C ARG A 310 -15.83 -2.86 8.15
N PRO A 311 -17.12 -2.98 7.81
CA PRO A 311 -18.17 -3.05 8.81
C PRO A 311 -17.99 -4.29 9.69
N ASP A 312 -18.01 -4.09 11.00
CA ASP A 312 -17.98 -5.18 11.98
C ASP A 312 -19.39 -5.69 12.25
N TYR A 313 -19.76 -6.78 11.59
CA TYR A 313 -21.04 -7.45 11.79
C TYR A 313 -21.03 -8.45 12.94
N ARG A 314 -19.95 -8.60 13.70
CA ARG A 314 -19.85 -9.61 14.78
C ARG A 314 -20.99 -9.48 15.78
N VAL A 315 -21.29 -8.25 16.21
CA VAL A 315 -22.37 -7.98 17.17
C VAL A 315 -23.74 -8.31 16.58
N ALA A 316 -24.01 -7.86 15.35
CA ALA A 316 -25.28 -8.12 14.68
C ALA A 316 -25.52 -9.63 14.47
N ILE A 317 -24.47 -10.37 14.08
CA ILE A 317 -24.51 -11.82 13.92
C ILE A 317 -24.74 -12.50 15.28
N ALA A 318 -24.04 -12.10 16.34
CA ALA A 318 -24.20 -12.67 17.68
C ALA A 318 -25.63 -12.50 18.22
N VAL A 319 -26.23 -11.32 18.04
CA VAL A 319 -27.63 -11.06 18.41
C VAL A 319 -28.57 -11.94 17.58
N GLY A 320 -28.35 -12.03 16.26
CA GLY A 320 -29.16 -12.87 15.37
C GLY A 320 -29.15 -14.35 15.77
N VAL A 321 -27.97 -14.89 16.12
CA VAL A 321 -27.83 -16.28 16.59
C VAL A 321 -28.52 -16.48 17.93
N THR A 322 -28.38 -15.55 18.87
CA THR A 322 -29.01 -15.66 20.20
C THR A 322 -30.53 -15.68 20.11
N LEU A 323 -31.12 -14.81 19.29
CA LEU A 323 -32.56 -14.78 19.06
C LEU A 323 -33.06 -16.07 18.40
N LEU A 324 -32.30 -16.61 17.43
CA LEU A 324 -32.64 -17.86 16.76
C LEU A 324 -32.66 -19.03 17.75
N VAL A 325 -31.65 -19.14 18.62
CA VAL A 325 -31.59 -20.18 19.65
C VAL A 325 -32.77 -20.08 20.62
N LEU A 326 -33.13 -18.86 21.05
CA LEU A 326 -34.27 -18.64 21.95
C LEU A 326 -35.58 -19.12 21.31
N VAL A 327 -35.82 -18.78 20.04
CA VAL A 327 -37.00 -19.24 19.31
C VAL A 327 -37.06 -20.75 19.24
N VAL A 328 -35.94 -21.42 18.94
CA VAL A 328 -35.88 -22.90 18.89
C VAL A 328 -36.20 -23.50 20.26
N VAL A 329 -35.65 -22.96 21.35
CA VAL A 329 -35.94 -23.44 22.72
C VAL A 329 -37.42 -23.30 23.04
N VAL A 330 -38.05 -22.17 22.71
CA VAL A 330 -39.49 -21.94 22.93
C VAL A 330 -40.34 -22.90 22.10
N LEU A 331 -40.00 -23.14 20.83
CA LEU A 331 -40.71 -24.10 19.99
C LEU A 331 -40.60 -25.53 20.53
N VAL A 332 -39.41 -25.95 20.97
CA VAL A 332 -39.22 -27.26 21.59
C VAL A 332 -40.03 -27.38 22.88
N ALA A 333 -39.98 -26.37 23.74
CA ALA A 333 -40.77 -26.35 24.98
C ALA A 333 -42.29 -26.43 24.69
N TYR A 334 -42.76 -25.67 23.69
CA TYR A 334 -44.15 -25.70 23.24
C TYR A 334 -44.57 -27.08 22.71
N LEU A 335 -43.76 -27.69 21.84
CA LEU A 335 -44.03 -29.02 21.29
C LEU A 335 -44.04 -30.10 22.38
N LEU A 336 -43.13 -30.03 23.35
CA LEU A 336 -43.09 -30.94 24.49
C LEU A 336 -44.28 -30.74 25.44
N GLY A 337 -44.70 -29.48 25.66
CA GLY A 337 -45.89 -29.14 26.45
C GLY A 337 -47.17 -29.64 25.79
N ARG A 338 -47.30 -29.43 24.48
CA ARG A 338 -48.45 -29.90 23.69
C ARG A 338 -48.56 -31.42 23.69
N ARG A 339 -47.44 -32.15 23.50
CA ARG A 339 -47.45 -33.62 23.53
C ARG A 339 -47.91 -34.21 24.86
N ARG A 340 -47.69 -33.53 26.00
CA ARG A 340 -48.13 -34.04 27.31
C ARG A 340 -49.62 -33.83 27.59
N LYS A 341 -50.30 -32.90 26.92
CA LYS A 341 -51.73 -32.64 27.13
C LYS A 341 -52.66 -33.64 26.41
N THR A 342 -52.12 -34.48 25.53
CA THR A 342 -52.88 -35.50 24.79
C THR A 342 -53.03 -36.84 25.51
N ASP A 343 -52.32 -37.08 26.63
CA ASP A 343 -52.33 -38.37 27.36
C ASP A 343 -53.28 -38.37 28.59
N GLY A 344 -54.27 -37.47 28.63
CA GLY A 344 -54.99 -37.10 29.86
C GLY A 344 -56.49 -37.44 29.95
N TYR A 345 -57.01 -38.39 29.16
CA TYR A 345 -58.34 -38.95 29.41
C TYR A 345 -58.26 -40.47 29.48
N GLN A 346 -58.13 -40.98 30.71
CA GLN A 346 -58.58 -42.32 31.03
C GLN A 346 -60.09 -42.20 31.26
N SER A 347 -60.90 -42.68 30.31
CA SER A 347 -62.35 -42.81 30.47
C SER A 347 -62.63 -43.82 31.57
N LEU A 348 -63.43 -43.41 32.57
CA LEU A 348 -63.94 -44.28 33.63
C LEU A 348 -64.90 -45.33 33.05
#